data_AF-A0A923FE83-F1
#
_entry.id   AF-A0A923FE83-F1
#
_cell.length_a   1.000
_cell.length_b   1.000
_cell.length_c   1.000
_cell.angle_alpha   90.00
_cell.angle_beta   90.00
_cell.angle_gamma   90.00
#
_symmetry.space_group_name_H-M   'P 1'
#
loop_
_entity.id
_entity.type
_entity.pdbx_description
1 polymer ?
#
loop_
_entity_poly.entity_id
_entity_poly.type
_entity_poly.pdbx_seq_one_letter_code
_entity_poly.pdbx_strand_id
1 'polypeptide(L)'
;MNEIFEIDVSAAARVQFPGARVLAMRLPGVGSVDGAGLDWSANRAAWTGVDKDALLTHPSIAPYANYYQRAGINPRKHLPSVANFIHRAFGRAQARLPRINEVVDTVNWVAVSTMTSLGAFDAAGIEGPVLLDLSGEDESYEPVGGQGREPLPAGLLVLRDSKKVLSLFSIRDTVHTATRDSTSDLLLLGCVLPPLDSTPVRAALQLVAQRLGDGRSPALETLAGQGPWFDDHGGCFIAETLSPPVSELTERYQQIIASAAFQQRYRSLLKHYVGRATPLTLVENFSREIGVKTYLKREDLAHTGAHKINNALGQALLAQMMGKRRVIAETGAGQHGVATAAACALLGIECVIYMGLRDMQRQALNVQRIRLMGARVVAATGGTQTLKDAINDALRDWVANADTTYYLLGSALGPHPYPAIVRYFQSVIGDEARQQFAALEDGALPDALVACVGGGSNAIGLFSAFIEEPDVQLFGVEAAGQGESTGNHSIRFGQGGQSRSGVLQGCRSYVLQDANGQIGETHSIAPGLDYPMVGPEHAQLRDSGRANYLWASDDEALQALQLLSRCEGIIPALESAHALAGAIKVARQLPQGARIIINLSGRGDKDMQTIAQLTSAEEVPQ
;
A
#
# COMPACT_ATOMS: atom_id res chain seq x y z
N MET A 1 -10.06 -6.56 16.71
CA MET A 1 -9.35 -5.34 17.15
C MET A 1 -8.75 -5.66 18.50
N ASN A 2 -7.47 -5.36 18.70
CA ASN A 2 -6.88 -5.44 20.04
C ASN A 2 -7.32 -4.19 20.80
N GLU A 3 -8.21 -4.36 21.78
CA GLU A 3 -8.77 -3.25 22.55
C GLU A 3 -7.71 -2.67 23.49
N ILE A 4 -7.63 -1.34 23.59
CA ILE A 4 -6.78 -0.66 24.59
C ILE A 4 -7.56 -0.60 25.90
N PHE A 5 -7.06 -1.32 26.89
CA PHE A 5 -7.59 -1.32 28.26
C PHE A 5 -6.65 -0.57 29.20
N GLU A 6 -7.10 -0.32 30.41
CA GLU A 6 -6.30 0.33 31.46
C GLU A 6 -5.89 -0.71 32.49
N ILE A 7 -4.62 -0.66 32.91
CA ILE A 7 -4.09 -1.50 33.98
C ILE A 7 -4.63 -1.00 35.31
N ASP A 8 -5.05 -1.93 36.17
CA ASP A 8 -5.49 -1.60 37.52
C ASP A 8 -4.38 -0.92 38.31
N VAL A 9 -4.77 0.07 39.11
CA VAL A 9 -3.86 0.82 39.99
C VAL A 9 -4.21 0.55 41.43
N SER A 10 -3.23 0.13 42.23
CA SER A 10 -3.43 -0.18 43.65
C SER A 10 -3.91 1.03 44.44
N ALA A 11 -4.60 0.80 45.56
CA ALA A 11 -5.09 1.90 46.40
C ALA A 11 -3.94 2.78 46.92
N ALA A 12 -2.82 2.18 47.29
CA ALA A 12 -1.63 2.89 47.76
C ALA A 12 -1.00 3.73 46.64
N ALA A 13 -0.88 3.18 45.43
CA ALA A 13 -0.38 3.91 44.27
C ALA A 13 -1.30 5.07 43.86
N ARG A 14 -2.64 4.90 43.90
CA ARG A 14 -3.60 5.98 43.63
C ARG A 14 -3.49 7.14 44.61
N VAL A 15 -3.25 6.84 45.88
CA VAL A 15 -3.08 7.86 46.94
C VAL A 15 -1.77 8.60 46.77
N GLN A 16 -0.66 7.88 46.55
CA GLN A 16 0.65 8.50 46.46
C GLN A 16 0.87 9.23 45.12
N PHE A 17 0.29 8.73 44.03
CA PHE A 17 0.46 9.27 42.68
C PHE A 17 -0.89 9.40 41.95
N PRO A 18 -1.73 10.39 42.34
CA PRO A 18 -3.05 10.54 41.76
C PRO A 18 -2.99 10.82 40.26
N GLY A 19 -3.77 10.06 39.49
CA GLY A 19 -3.88 10.19 38.05
C GLY A 19 -2.79 9.49 37.23
N ALA A 20 -1.83 8.80 37.87
CA ALA A 20 -0.94 7.88 37.17
C ALA A 20 -1.75 6.72 36.58
N ARG A 21 -1.58 6.45 35.28
CA ARG A 21 -2.32 5.41 34.56
C ARG A 21 -1.37 4.66 33.64
N VAL A 22 -1.67 3.40 33.36
CA VAL A 22 -1.00 2.63 32.31
C VAL A 22 -2.06 2.08 31.37
N LEU A 23 -1.93 2.43 30.10
CA LEU A 23 -2.75 1.88 29.03
C LEU A 23 -2.06 0.65 28.48
N ALA A 24 -2.83 -0.38 28.17
CA ALA A 24 -2.33 -1.67 27.72
C ALA A 24 -3.06 -2.14 26.46
N MET A 25 -2.33 -2.82 25.58
CA MET A 25 -2.86 -3.50 24.42
C MET A 25 -2.15 -4.85 24.27
N ARG A 26 -2.92 -5.95 24.16
CA ARG A 26 -2.37 -7.27 23.84
C ARG A 26 -2.34 -7.47 22.32
N LEU A 27 -1.21 -7.91 21.78
CA LEU A 27 -1.00 -8.13 20.36
C LEU A 27 -0.53 -9.58 20.14
N PRO A 28 -1.47 -10.52 19.88
CA PRO A 28 -1.12 -11.90 19.55
C PRO A 28 -0.71 -12.04 18.08
N GLY A 29 0.16 -13.00 17.78
CA GLY A 29 0.54 -13.37 16.42
C GLY A 29 1.51 -12.40 15.73
N VAL A 30 2.38 -11.73 16.49
CA VAL A 30 3.45 -10.91 15.91
C VAL A 30 4.37 -11.84 15.11
N GLY A 31 4.33 -11.72 13.78
CA GLY A 31 5.21 -12.47 12.88
C GLY A 31 6.61 -11.88 12.87
N SER A 32 7.58 -12.60 12.29
CA SER A 32 8.85 -11.99 11.91
C SER A 32 8.55 -10.89 10.88
N VAL A 33 8.54 -9.64 11.30
CA VAL A 33 8.42 -8.52 10.38
C VAL A 33 9.76 -8.43 9.64
N ASP A 34 9.72 -8.56 8.31
CA ASP A 34 10.89 -8.46 7.45
C ASP A 34 11.60 -7.12 7.70
N GLY A 35 12.93 -7.19 7.87
CA GLY A 35 13.80 -6.10 8.34
C GLY A 35 13.96 -4.91 7.40
N ALA A 36 12.87 -4.29 6.97
CA ALA A 36 12.86 -2.95 6.43
C ALA A 36 13.29 -1.98 7.54
N GLY A 37 14.50 -1.43 7.45
CA GLY A 37 15.02 -0.52 8.46
C GLY A 37 14.07 0.66 8.73
N LEU A 38 13.86 0.97 10.00
CA LEU A 38 13.08 2.14 10.43
C LEU A 38 13.78 3.41 9.96
N ASP A 39 13.04 4.35 9.36
CA ASP A 39 13.60 5.65 8.99
C ASP A 39 13.71 6.57 10.21
N TRP A 40 14.94 6.85 10.62
CA TRP A 40 15.25 7.74 11.74
C TRP A 40 15.64 9.16 11.30
N SER A 41 15.51 9.52 10.01
CA SER A 41 15.95 10.81 9.45
C SER A 41 15.38 12.01 10.22
N ALA A 42 14.06 12.08 10.38
CA ALA A 42 13.36 13.12 11.13
C ALA A 42 13.78 13.15 12.61
N ASN A 43 13.91 11.97 13.23
CA ASN A 43 14.35 11.84 14.62
C ASN A 43 15.81 12.32 14.78
N ARG A 44 16.70 12.02 13.83
CA ARG A 44 18.08 12.53 13.84
C ARG A 44 18.11 14.04 13.69
N ALA A 45 17.34 14.60 12.77
CA ALA A 45 17.25 16.05 12.59
C ALA A 45 16.77 16.75 13.87
N ALA A 46 15.78 16.18 14.55
CA ALA A 46 15.19 16.75 15.76
C ALA A 46 16.09 16.62 17.01
N TRP A 47 16.79 15.50 17.18
CA TRP A 47 17.37 15.15 18.47
C TRP A 47 18.91 15.07 18.51
N THR A 48 19.60 15.27 17.38
CA THR A 48 21.07 15.18 17.36
C THR A 48 21.71 16.25 18.25
N GLY A 49 22.53 15.82 19.20
CA GLY A 49 23.26 16.70 20.11
C GLY A 49 22.40 17.30 21.23
N VAL A 50 21.15 16.84 21.40
CA VAL A 50 20.29 17.32 22.50
C VAL A 50 20.89 16.92 23.86
N ASP A 51 21.00 17.89 24.77
CA ASP A 51 21.48 17.65 26.11
C ASP A 51 20.38 17.11 27.04
N LYS A 52 20.78 16.61 28.22
CA LYS A 52 19.86 16.03 29.20
C LYS A 52 18.88 17.05 29.77
N ASP A 53 19.25 18.31 29.87
CA ASP A 53 18.44 19.34 30.51
C ASP A 53 17.30 19.79 29.61
N ALA A 54 17.57 19.90 28.31
CA ALA A 54 16.55 20.08 27.28
C ALA A 54 15.54 18.93 27.26
N LEU A 55 16.01 17.68 27.38
CA LEU A 55 15.11 16.51 27.45
C LEU A 55 14.24 16.51 28.71
N LEU A 56 14.84 16.78 29.89
CA LEU A 56 14.13 16.75 31.17
C LEU A 56 13.11 17.88 31.33
N THR A 57 13.26 18.98 30.59
CA THR A 57 12.34 20.11 30.59
C THR A 57 11.27 20.02 29.49
N HIS A 58 11.38 19.06 28.57
CA HIS A 58 10.39 18.85 27.51
C HIS A 58 8.99 18.58 28.10
N PRO A 59 7.89 19.19 27.61
CA PRO A 59 6.56 19.05 28.19
C PRO A 59 6.07 17.61 28.35
N SER A 60 6.41 16.73 27.41
CA SER A 60 6.05 15.31 27.46
C SER A 60 6.92 14.47 28.41
N ILE A 61 8.05 15.00 28.90
CA ILE A 61 9.03 14.28 29.73
C ILE A 61 9.06 14.82 31.17
N ALA A 62 8.92 16.13 31.34
CA ALA A 62 8.96 16.82 32.61
C ALA A 62 8.03 16.18 33.68
N PRO A 63 6.82 15.69 33.37
CA PRO A 63 5.98 15.01 34.35
C PRO A 63 6.66 13.79 34.97
N TYR A 64 7.34 12.97 34.17
CA TYR A 64 8.09 11.79 34.63
C TYR A 64 9.33 12.20 35.44
N ALA A 65 10.06 13.23 35.01
CA ALA A 65 11.22 13.76 35.73
C ALA A 65 10.82 14.31 37.12
N ASN A 66 9.71 15.02 37.19
CA ASN A 66 9.13 15.54 38.44
C ASN A 66 8.71 14.40 39.37
N TYR A 67 8.11 13.33 38.82
CA TYR A 67 7.81 12.12 39.57
C TYR A 67 9.08 11.50 40.15
N TYR A 68 10.13 11.31 39.35
CA TYR A 68 11.39 10.72 39.84
C TYR A 68 11.98 11.54 40.98
N GLN A 69 12.01 12.86 40.85
CA GLN A 69 12.51 13.73 41.90
C GLN A 69 11.70 13.60 43.21
N ARG A 70 10.37 13.51 43.12
CA ARG A 70 9.50 13.28 44.29
C ARG A 70 9.70 11.89 44.90
N ALA A 71 10.00 10.90 44.07
CA ALA A 71 10.27 9.53 44.49
C ALA A 71 11.72 9.32 44.97
N GLY A 72 12.52 10.38 45.10
CA GLY A 72 13.92 10.31 45.53
C GLY A 72 14.90 9.80 44.46
N ILE A 73 14.44 9.62 43.22
CA ILE A 73 15.27 9.23 42.08
C ILE A 73 15.84 10.49 41.42
N ASN A 74 17.16 10.52 41.21
CA ASN A 74 17.78 11.62 40.48
C ASN A 74 17.52 11.47 38.97
N PRO A 75 16.72 12.36 38.33
CA PRO A 75 16.33 12.21 36.92
C PRO A 75 17.50 12.44 35.94
N ARG A 76 18.62 13.06 36.37
CA ARG A 76 19.83 13.16 35.54
C ARG A 76 20.63 11.85 35.49
N LYS A 77 20.51 11.03 36.55
CA LYS A 77 21.13 9.69 36.64
C LYS A 77 20.24 8.61 36.03
N HIS A 78 18.93 8.72 36.24
CA HIS A 78 17.92 7.80 35.72
C HIS A 78 16.92 8.60 34.86
N LEU A 79 17.24 8.76 33.57
CA LEU A 79 16.38 9.45 32.63
C LEU A 79 15.09 8.62 32.38
N PRO A 80 13.92 9.26 32.18
CA PRO A 80 12.74 8.58 31.67
C PRO A 80 13.04 7.86 30.35
N SER A 81 12.36 6.75 30.12
CA SER A 81 12.60 5.75 29.06
C SER A 81 12.90 6.35 27.69
N VAL A 82 11.98 7.16 27.16
CA VAL A 82 12.15 7.83 25.87
C VAL A 82 13.30 8.85 25.88
N ALA A 83 13.49 9.62 26.95
CA ALA A 83 14.59 10.57 27.08
C ALA A 83 15.95 9.85 27.20
N ASN A 84 15.99 8.71 27.88
CA ASN A 84 17.16 7.85 27.99
C ASN A 84 17.56 7.28 26.62
N PHE A 85 16.58 6.83 25.83
CA PHE A 85 16.83 6.37 24.47
C PHE A 85 17.35 7.50 23.59
N ILE A 86 16.69 8.67 23.60
CA ILE A 86 17.12 9.84 22.81
C ILE A 86 18.56 10.23 23.17
N HIS A 87 18.87 10.34 24.47
CA HIS A 87 20.20 10.71 24.92
C HIS A 87 21.27 9.70 24.48
N ARG A 88 20.97 8.40 24.51
CA ARG A 88 21.90 7.34 24.08
C ARG A 88 22.07 7.28 22.56
N ALA A 89 20.98 7.44 21.81
CA ALA A 89 20.93 7.22 20.37
C ALA A 89 21.29 8.48 19.56
N PHE A 90 21.05 9.67 20.10
CA PHE A 90 21.22 10.95 19.39
C PHE A 90 22.07 11.99 20.14
N GLY A 91 22.44 11.75 21.41
CA GLY A 91 23.19 12.73 22.22
C GLY A 91 24.61 13.06 21.74
N ARG A 92 25.11 12.42 20.67
CA ARG A 92 26.40 12.74 20.02
C ARG A 92 26.23 12.72 18.50
N ALA A 93 26.93 13.62 17.80
CA ALA A 93 26.82 13.79 16.33
C ALA A 93 27.11 12.52 15.50
N GLN A 94 27.84 11.54 16.05
CA GLN A 94 28.17 10.26 15.38
C GLN A 94 27.56 9.04 16.09
N ALA A 95 26.49 9.21 16.86
CA ALA A 95 25.86 8.10 17.57
C ALA A 95 25.20 7.09 16.61
N ARG A 96 25.50 5.80 16.83
CA ARG A 96 24.87 4.68 16.13
C ARG A 96 23.55 4.31 16.81
N LEU A 97 22.53 4.03 16.02
CA LEU A 97 21.26 3.52 16.52
C LEU A 97 21.49 2.09 17.03
N PRO A 98 21.12 1.78 18.29
CA PRO A 98 21.14 0.41 18.75
C PRO A 98 20.08 -0.39 18.00
N ARG A 99 20.44 -1.56 17.47
CA ARG A 99 19.49 -2.56 16.96
C ARG A 99 19.35 -3.64 18.03
N ILE A 100 18.19 -3.73 18.66
CA ILE A 100 17.96 -4.69 19.76
C ILE A 100 17.18 -5.89 19.22
N ASN A 101 15.94 -5.65 18.80
CA ASN A 101 15.10 -6.55 18.02
C ASN A 101 13.98 -5.70 17.39
N GLU A 102 13.28 -6.25 16.42
CA GLU A 102 12.29 -5.51 15.62
C GLU A 102 11.16 -4.89 16.47
N VAL A 103 10.72 -5.60 17.52
CA VAL A 103 9.70 -5.13 18.46
C VAL A 103 10.21 -3.92 19.24
N VAL A 104 11.38 -4.04 19.85
CA VAL A 104 12.00 -2.98 20.66
C VAL A 104 12.35 -1.78 19.80
N ASP A 105 12.88 -2.00 18.60
CA ASP A 105 13.28 -0.93 17.69
C ASP A 105 12.04 -0.15 17.19
N THR A 106 10.94 -0.84 16.88
CA THR A 106 9.67 -0.21 16.52
C THR A 106 9.06 0.58 17.68
N VAL A 107 9.04 0.02 18.89
CA VAL A 107 8.54 0.70 20.09
C VAL A 107 9.37 1.95 20.38
N ASN A 108 10.69 1.87 20.31
CA ASN A 108 11.59 3.02 20.49
C ASN A 108 11.35 4.08 19.42
N TRP A 109 11.18 3.66 18.16
CA TRP A 109 10.92 4.60 17.07
C TRP A 109 9.64 5.36 17.28
N VAL A 110 8.53 4.67 17.58
CA VAL A 110 7.26 5.32 17.86
C VAL A 110 7.38 6.22 19.08
N ALA A 111 7.97 5.73 20.19
CA ALA A 111 8.14 6.49 21.41
C ALA A 111 8.88 7.82 21.20
N VAL A 112 9.93 7.83 20.39
CA VAL A 112 10.69 9.05 20.04
C VAL A 112 9.88 9.96 19.11
N SER A 113 9.20 9.40 18.11
CA SER A 113 8.44 10.18 17.13
C SER A 113 7.17 10.80 17.71
N THR A 114 6.57 10.21 18.73
CA THR A 114 5.37 10.72 19.41
C THR A 114 5.68 11.36 20.77
N MET A 115 6.92 11.28 21.23
CA MET A 115 7.34 11.71 22.58
C MET A 115 6.50 11.08 23.69
N THR A 116 6.18 9.79 23.57
CA THR A 116 5.39 9.02 24.54
C THR A 116 6.23 7.94 25.23
N SER A 117 5.94 7.64 26.49
CA SER A 117 6.56 6.53 27.21
C SER A 117 5.85 5.22 26.91
N LEU A 118 6.55 4.32 26.21
CA LEU A 118 6.04 3.02 25.77
C LEU A 118 6.97 1.89 26.20
N GLY A 119 6.43 0.68 26.33
CA GLY A 119 7.16 -0.56 26.55
C GLY A 119 6.46 -1.75 25.90
N ALA A 120 7.20 -2.81 25.63
CA ALA A 120 6.69 -4.06 25.10
C ALA A 120 7.21 -5.24 25.92
N PHE A 121 6.31 -6.16 26.24
CA PHE A 121 6.57 -7.28 27.13
C PHE A 121 6.16 -8.58 26.44
N ASP A 122 6.96 -9.63 26.59
CA ASP A 122 6.58 -10.98 26.17
C ASP A 122 5.44 -11.48 27.07
N ALA A 123 4.24 -11.60 26.50
CA ALA A 123 3.05 -11.96 27.25
C ALA A 123 3.12 -13.38 27.84
N ALA A 124 3.93 -14.27 27.26
CA ALA A 124 4.13 -15.61 27.79
C ALA A 124 4.90 -15.61 29.13
N GLY A 125 5.63 -14.54 29.42
CA GLY A 125 6.34 -14.36 30.68
C GLY A 125 5.52 -13.72 31.80
N ILE A 126 4.27 -13.32 31.55
CA ILE A 126 3.42 -12.61 32.51
C ILE A 126 2.50 -13.59 33.22
N GLU A 127 2.52 -13.56 34.56
CA GLU A 127 1.72 -14.45 35.39
C GLU A 127 0.57 -13.71 36.08
N GLY A 128 -0.66 -13.95 35.61
CA GLY A 128 -1.87 -13.36 36.20
C GLY A 128 -2.11 -11.90 35.76
N PRO A 129 -2.97 -11.16 36.48
CA PRO A 129 -3.26 -9.76 36.13
C PRO A 129 -2.04 -8.87 36.42
N VAL A 130 -1.82 -7.90 35.53
CA VAL A 130 -0.81 -6.85 35.74
C VAL A 130 -1.44 -5.73 36.54
N LEU A 131 -0.68 -5.19 37.49
CA LEU A 131 -1.06 -4.12 38.40
C LEU A 131 0.01 -3.03 38.40
N LEU A 132 -0.42 -1.76 38.39
CA LEU A 132 0.42 -0.62 38.74
C LEU A 132 0.37 -0.42 40.26
N ASP A 133 1.52 -0.58 40.91
CA ASP A 133 1.63 -0.57 42.37
C ASP A 133 2.91 0.13 42.82
N LEU A 134 3.11 0.21 44.14
CA LEU A 134 4.34 0.70 44.76
C LEU A 134 5.32 -0.45 45.01
N SER A 135 6.62 -0.20 44.89
CA SER A 135 7.66 -1.13 45.34
C SER A 135 7.67 -1.27 46.86
N GLY A 136 7.87 -2.50 47.34
CA GLY A 136 7.94 -2.83 48.76
C GLY A 136 9.32 -2.57 49.37
N GLU A 137 9.42 -2.74 50.70
CA GLU A 137 10.71 -2.82 51.39
C GLU A 137 11.44 -4.12 51.00
N ASP A 138 12.76 -4.04 50.82
CA ASP A 138 13.64 -5.16 50.41
C ASP A 138 13.28 -5.86 49.07
N GLU A 139 12.49 -5.21 48.22
CA GLU A 139 12.19 -5.72 46.88
C GLU A 139 13.41 -5.61 45.95
N SER A 140 13.56 -6.54 45.02
CA SER A 140 14.64 -6.50 44.01
C SER A 140 14.14 -6.95 42.66
N TYR A 141 14.81 -6.48 41.60
CA TYR A 141 14.47 -6.80 40.22
C TYR A 141 15.75 -7.03 39.40
N GLU A 142 15.61 -7.67 38.25
CA GLU A 142 16.73 -7.92 37.33
C GLU A 142 16.53 -7.09 36.06
N PRO A 143 17.19 -5.92 35.95
CA PRO A 143 16.96 -5.01 34.84
C PRO A 143 17.53 -5.51 33.51
N VAL A 144 16.84 -5.20 32.41
CA VAL A 144 17.38 -5.39 31.06
C VAL A 144 18.68 -4.61 30.90
N GLY A 145 19.75 -5.32 30.53
CA GLY A 145 21.09 -4.75 30.35
C GLY A 145 21.88 -4.48 31.65
N GLY A 146 21.38 -4.94 32.81
CA GLY A 146 22.09 -4.90 34.09
C GLY A 146 22.97 -6.13 34.36
N GLN A 147 23.73 -6.10 35.46
CA GLN A 147 24.55 -7.23 35.93
C GLN A 147 23.90 -7.89 37.16
N GLY A 148 22.80 -8.61 36.94
CA GLY A 148 22.09 -9.37 37.98
C GLY A 148 21.02 -8.58 38.74
N ARG A 149 20.62 -9.09 39.91
CA ARG A 149 19.57 -8.49 40.74
C ARG A 149 20.02 -7.20 41.41
N GLU A 150 19.22 -6.15 41.26
CA GLU A 150 19.40 -4.85 41.88
C GLU A 150 18.29 -4.59 42.92
N PRO A 151 18.60 -3.98 44.07
CA PRO A 151 17.57 -3.58 45.04
C PRO A 151 16.69 -2.44 44.47
N LEU A 152 15.39 -2.52 44.73
CA LEU A 152 14.42 -1.48 44.41
C LEU A 152 14.23 -0.55 45.61
N PRO A 153 14.36 0.77 45.42
CA PRO A 153 13.90 1.71 46.44
C PRO A 153 12.41 1.51 46.72
N ALA A 154 11.99 1.52 47.99
CA ALA A 154 10.60 1.40 48.37
C ALA A 154 9.77 2.64 47.94
N GLY A 155 8.50 2.44 47.62
CA GLY A 155 7.55 3.52 47.31
C GLY A 155 7.64 4.08 45.88
N LEU A 156 8.25 3.35 44.94
CA LEU A 156 8.28 3.68 43.52
C LEU A 156 7.11 3.02 42.78
N LEU A 157 6.51 3.72 41.81
CA LEU A 157 5.59 3.11 40.86
C LEU A 157 6.32 2.02 40.05
N VAL A 158 5.81 0.80 40.16
CA VAL A 158 6.24 -0.36 39.41
C VAL A 158 5.03 -1.05 38.77
N LEU A 159 5.25 -1.61 37.60
CA LEU A 159 4.34 -2.60 37.04
C LEU A 159 4.74 -3.96 37.58
N ARG A 160 3.79 -4.70 38.13
CA ARG A 160 3.98 -6.05 38.66
C ARG A 160 2.89 -6.98 38.17
N ASP A 161 3.22 -8.26 38.03
CA ASP A 161 2.22 -9.30 37.89
C ASP A 161 1.96 -9.96 39.26
N SER A 162 1.32 -11.13 39.28
CA SER A 162 1.03 -11.83 40.54
C SER A 162 2.26 -12.37 41.29
N LYS A 163 3.46 -12.33 40.68
CA LYS A 163 4.69 -12.92 41.25
C LYS A 163 5.87 -11.97 41.34
N LYS A 164 6.05 -11.07 40.37
CA LYS A 164 7.29 -10.29 40.21
C LYS A 164 7.02 -8.89 39.66
N VAL A 165 7.96 -7.99 39.91
CA VAL A 165 8.07 -6.72 39.20
C VAL A 165 8.41 -6.97 37.73
N LEU A 166 7.70 -6.29 36.84
CA LEU A 166 7.89 -6.31 35.39
C LEU A 166 8.74 -5.13 34.92
N SER A 167 8.48 -3.93 35.45
CA SER A 167 9.23 -2.71 35.13
C SER A 167 9.07 -1.62 36.18
N LEU A 168 10.03 -0.70 36.23
CA LEU A 168 9.89 0.57 36.93
C LEU A 168 9.20 1.57 36.00
N PHE A 169 8.20 2.29 36.52
CA PHE A 169 7.36 3.18 35.73
C PHE A 169 8.17 4.20 34.91
N SER A 170 8.18 3.99 33.58
CA SER A 170 8.94 4.77 32.60
C SER A 170 10.47 4.76 32.79
N ILE A 171 11.09 3.86 33.57
CA ILE A 171 12.56 3.84 33.77
C ILE A 171 13.23 2.70 33.01
N ARG A 172 12.91 1.46 33.40
CA ARG A 172 13.60 0.28 32.90
C ARG A 172 12.78 -0.98 33.15
N ASP A 173 12.80 -1.88 32.18
CA ASP A 173 12.11 -3.16 32.22
C ASP A 173 13.00 -4.27 32.81
N THR A 174 12.38 -5.39 33.15
CA THR A 174 13.05 -6.59 33.66
C THR A 174 13.34 -7.62 32.56
N VAL A 175 14.37 -8.43 32.76
CA VAL A 175 14.76 -9.49 31.80
C VAL A 175 13.73 -10.61 31.66
N HIS A 176 12.86 -10.80 32.66
CA HIS A 176 11.92 -11.92 32.72
C HIS A 176 10.88 -11.88 31.59
N THR A 177 10.37 -10.68 31.30
CA THR A 177 9.36 -10.41 30.28
C THR A 177 9.95 -9.66 29.08
N ALA A 178 11.28 -9.66 28.95
CA ALA A 178 11.94 -9.02 27.83
C ALA A 178 11.59 -9.71 26.51
N THR A 179 11.23 -8.92 25.50
CA THR A 179 10.94 -9.42 24.17
C THR A 179 12.18 -9.97 23.49
N ARG A 180 11.98 -10.99 22.65
CA ARG A 180 13.01 -11.69 21.88
C ARG A 180 12.54 -11.79 20.43
N ASP A 181 13.44 -12.15 19.52
CA ASP A 181 13.08 -12.39 18.12
C ASP A 181 12.02 -13.50 17.96
N SER A 182 11.90 -14.39 18.95
CA SER A 182 10.89 -15.45 18.99
C SER A 182 9.56 -15.04 19.65
N THR A 183 9.45 -13.82 20.19
CA THR A 183 8.24 -13.38 20.89
C THR A 183 7.12 -13.15 19.87
N SER A 184 6.01 -13.88 20.05
CA SER A 184 4.86 -13.86 19.13
C SER A 184 3.57 -13.34 19.77
N ASP A 185 3.56 -13.11 21.08
CA ASP A 185 2.43 -12.53 21.82
C ASP A 185 2.97 -11.41 22.71
N LEU A 186 2.55 -10.18 22.44
CA LEU A 186 3.04 -8.98 23.12
C LEU A 186 1.98 -8.39 24.03
N LEU A 187 2.40 -7.89 25.18
CA LEU A 187 1.68 -6.88 25.93
C LEU A 187 2.40 -5.53 25.73
N LEU A 188 1.76 -4.61 24.99
CA LEU A 188 2.23 -3.24 24.81
C LEU A 188 1.68 -2.36 25.92
N LEU A 189 2.53 -1.56 26.56
CA LEU A 189 2.15 -0.67 27.65
C LEU A 189 2.54 0.78 27.34
N GLY A 190 1.68 1.72 27.69
CA GLY A 190 1.92 3.15 27.58
C GLY A 190 1.66 3.85 28.91
N CYS A 191 2.66 4.57 29.42
CA CYS A 191 2.54 5.29 30.69
C CYS A 191 1.85 6.64 30.48
N VAL A 192 0.99 7.03 31.40
CA VAL A 192 0.34 8.35 31.43
C VAL A 192 0.51 8.94 32.83
N LEU A 193 1.00 10.18 32.89
CA LEU A 193 1.17 10.90 34.14
C LEU A 193 0.70 12.36 33.96
N PRO A 194 -0.18 12.89 34.83
CA PRO A 194 -0.70 14.25 34.68
C PRO A 194 0.43 15.30 34.64
N PRO A 195 0.28 16.37 33.84
CA PRO A 195 -0.92 16.77 33.10
C PRO A 195 -1.07 16.12 31.71
N LEU A 196 -0.32 15.06 31.40
CA LEU A 196 -0.41 14.40 30.09
C LEU A 196 -1.77 13.72 29.90
N ASP A 197 -2.33 13.87 28.72
CA ASP A 197 -3.52 13.16 28.28
C ASP A 197 -3.17 11.74 27.78
N SER A 198 -4.14 10.85 27.86
CA SER A 198 -4.12 9.51 27.29
C SER A 198 -4.19 9.45 25.76
N THR A 199 -4.70 10.48 25.07
CA THR A 199 -4.88 10.44 23.60
C THR A 199 -3.59 10.19 22.83
N PRO A 200 -2.47 10.90 23.09
CA PRO A 200 -1.20 10.63 22.40
C PRO A 200 -0.67 9.22 22.67
N VAL A 201 -0.88 8.72 23.88
CA VAL A 201 -0.44 7.38 24.28
C VAL A 201 -1.29 6.29 23.61
N ARG A 202 -2.60 6.50 23.46
CA ARG A 202 -3.48 5.59 22.69
C ARG A 202 -3.09 5.53 21.22
N ALA A 203 -2.87 6.71 20.61
CA ALA A 203 -2.42 6.78 19.22
C ALA A 203 -1.07 6.09 19.01
N ALA A 204 -0.14 6.28 19.95
CA ALA A 204 1.18 5.64 19.88
C ALA A 204 1.10 4.11 20.03
N LEU A 205 0.26 3.59 20.94
CA LEU A 205 0.01 2.14 21.06
C LEU A 205 -0.59 1.54 19.79
N GLN A 206 -1.52 2.25 19.16
CA GLN A 206 -2.09 1.85 17.87
C GLN A 206 -1.05 1.85 16.75
N LEU A 207 -0.18 2.86 16.69
CA LEU A 207 0.89 2.94 15.70
C LEU A 207 1.93 1.83 15.85
N VAL A 208 2.29 1.47 17.09
CA VAL A 208 3.15 0.30 17.35
C VAL A 208 2.46 -0.97 16.88
N ALA A 209 1.18 -1.16 17.22
CA ALA A 209 0.42 -2.35 16.83
C ALA A 209 0.23 -2.45 15.31
N GLN A 210 0.05 -1.33 14.62
CA GLN A 210 -0.03 -1.28 13.17
C GLN A 210 1.32 -1.69 12.54
N ARG A 211 2.45 -1.14 13.02
CA ARG A 211 3.77 -1.48 12.48
C ARG A 211 4.16 -2.94 12.73
N LEU A 212 3.97 -3.42 13.96
CA LEU A 212 4.31 -4.80 14.36
C LEU A 212 3.29 -5.85 13.91
N GLY A 213 2.03 -5.45 13.74
CA GLY A 213 0.94 -6.33 13.32
C GLY A 213 0.82 -6.48 11.80
N ASP A 214 1.33 -5.51 11.01
CA ASP A 214 0.99 -5.45 9.58
C ASP A 214 2.13 -5.41 8.56
N GLY A 215 3.42 -5.27 8.93
CA GLY A 215 4.50 -5.21 7.93
C GLY A 215 4.27 -4.10 6.87
N ARG A 216 3.62 -3.01 7.26
CA ARG A 216 3.28 -1.88 6.37
C ARG A 216 4.26 -0.73 6.57
N SER A 217 4.68 -0.14 5.46
CA SER A 217 5.10 1.26 5.42
C SER A 217 3.89 2.17 5.76
N PRO A 218 4.07 3.32 6.45
CA PRO A 218 2.97 4.24 6.82
C PRO A 218 2.12 4.79 5.66
N ALA A 219 2.44 4.50 4.40
CA ALA A 219 1.67 4.90 3.23
C ALA A 219 0.24 4.32 3.17
N LEU A 220 -0.07 3.23 3.90
CA LEU A 220 -1.37 2.56 3.83
C LEU A 220 -2.48 3.17 4.71
N GLU A 221 -2.13 3.99 5.71
CA GLU A 221 -3.14 4.66 6.56
C GLU A 221 -3.69 5.94 5.94
N THR A 222 -2.89 6.65 5.14
CA THR A 222 -3.32 7.85 4.40
C THR A 222 -4.25 7.51 3.22
N LEU A 223 -4.29 6.25 2.78
CA LEU A 223 -5.00 5.81 1.58
C LEU A 223 -6.49 5.54 1.78
N ALA A 224 -6.88 5.12 2.98
CA ALA A 224 -8.26 4.83 3.30
C ALA A 224 -9.06 6.09 3.69
N GLY A 225 -8.42 7.27 3.78
CA GLY A 225 -9.04 8.52 4.26
C GLY A 225 -9.09 9.67 3.25
N GLN A 226 -8.67 9.45 1.99
CA GLN A 226 -8.83 10.48 0.98
C GLN A 226 -10.32 10.64 0.66
N GLY A 227 -10.82 11.87 0.82
CA GLY A 227 -12.17 12.23 0.42
C GLY A 227 -12.42 11.95 -1.07
N PRO A 228 -13.59 12.31 -1.60
CA PRO A 228 -13.93 11.98 -2.98
C PRO A 228 -12.99 12.61 -4.02
N TRP A 229 -12.08 13.50 -3.64
CA TRP A 229 -11.27 14.32 -4.52
C TRP A 229 -9.77 14.10 -4.35
N PHE A 230 -9.07 14.12 -5.47
CA PHE A 230 -7.63 14.28 -5.63
C PHE A 230 -7.41 15.68 -6.20
N ASP A 231 -7.29 16.66 -5.31
CA ASP A 231 -7.37 18.09 -5.65
C ASP A 231 -8.64 18.40 -6.47
N ASP A 232 -8.52 18.83 -7.73
CA ASP A 232 -9.66 19.17 -8.60
C ASP A 232 -10.27 17.97 -9.35
N HIS A 233 -9.72 16.76 -9.16
CA HIS A 233 -10.08 15.55 -9.89
C HIS A 233 -10.78 14.53 -8.99
N GLY A 234 -11.62 13.67 -9.54
CA GLY A 234 -12.39 12.67 -8.79
C GLY A 234 -13.87 13.02 -8.67
N GLY A 235 -14.41 12.97 -7.48
CA GLY A 235 -15.81 13.19 -7.19
C GLY A 235 -16.67 11.93 -7.34
N CYS A 236 -17.99 12.14 -7.29
CA CYS A 236 -19.01 11.11 -7.42
C CYS A 236 -20.12 11.62 -8.34
N PHE A 237 -19.91 11.51 -9.65
CA PHE A 237 -20.80 12.01 -10.71
C PHE A 237 -21.70 10.89 -11.25
N ILE A 238 -22.57 10.38 -10.39
CA ILE A 238 -23.45 9.24 -10.68
C ILE A 238 -24.91 9.67 -10.78
N ALA A 239 -25.73 8.83 -11.42
CA ALA A 239 -27.18 8.98 -11.33
C ALA A 239 -27.65 8.69 -9.89
N GLU A 240 -28.71 9.37 -9.45
CA GLU A 240 -29.29 9.19 -8.10
C GLU A 240 -29.62 7.72 -7.80
N THR A 241 -30.00 6.94 -8.82
CA THR A 241 -30.28 5.50 -8.69
C THR A 241 -29.07 4.66 -8.28
N LEU A 242 -27.84 5.16 -8.49
CA LEU A 242 -26.60 4.53 -8.04
C LEU A 242 -26.09 5.09 -6.71
N SER A 243 -26.72 6.13 -6.17
CA SER A 243 -26.33 6.75 -4.89
C SER A 243 -26.36 5.73 -3.74
N PRO A 244 -27.45 4.96 -3.52
CA PRO A 244 -27.49 3.99 -2.43
C PRO A 244 -26.36 2.93 -2.46
N PRO A 245 -26.11 2.19 -3.57
CA PRO A 245 -25.05 1.19 -3.57
C PRO A 245 -23.63 1.79 -3.51
N VAL A 246 -23.42 3.02 -4.01
CA VAL A 246 -22.12 3.70 -3.89
C VAL A 246 -21.89 4.20 -2.46
N SER A 247 -22.92 4.71 -1.78
CA SER A 247 -22.84 5.08 -0.36
C SER A 247 -22.60 3.88 0.53
N GLU A 248 -23.31 2.76 0.31
CA GLU A 248 -23.06 1.50 1.03
C GLU A 248 -21.60 1.06 0.89
N LEU A 249 -21.06 1.13 -0.34
CA LEU A 249 -19.66 0.81 -0.60
C LEU A 249 -18.73 1.76 0.17
N THR A 250 -18.96 3.07 0.10
CA THR A 250 -18.15 4.11 0.76
C THR A 250 -18.11 3.93 2.27
N GLU A 251 -19.25 3.68 2.90
CA GLU A 251 -19.35 3.51 4.35
C GLU A 251 -18.66 2.22 4.83
N ARG A 252 -18.75 1.15 4.05
CA ARG A 252 -18.32 -0.18 4.50
C ARG A 252 -16.88 -0.54 4.11
N TYR A 253 -16.37 -0.06 2.98
CA TYR A 253 -15.08 -0.57 2.47
C TYR A 253 -13.92 -0.31 3.42
N GLN A 254 -13.86 0.88 4.04
CA GLN A 254 -12.77 1.24 4.97
C GLN A 254 -12.77 0.32 6.18
N GLN A 255 -13.94 0.10 6.77
CA GLN A 255 -14.10 -0.77 7.94
C GLN A 255 -13.75 -2.23 7.62
N ILE A 256 -14.23 -2.73 6.47
CA ILE A 256 -13.97 -4.10 6.04
C ILE A 256 -12.49 -4.29 5.74
N ILE A 257 -11.89 -3.42 4.93
CA ILE A 257 -10.48 -3.53 4.55
C ILE A 257 -9.58 -3.38 5.78
N ALA A 258 -9.90 -2.49 6.74
CA ALA A 258 -9.13 -2.37 7.97
C ALA A 258 -9.29 -3.56 8.93
N SER A 259 -10.27 -4.44 8.73
CA SER A 259 -10.51 -5.57 9.62
C SER A 259 -9.40 -6.63 9.52
N ALA A 260 -8.99 -7.17 10.68
CA ALA A 260 -8.00 -8.24 10.75
C ALA A 260 -8.40 -9.48 9.93
N ALA A 261 -9.69 -9.80 9.90
CA ALA A 261 -10.22 -10.92 9.12
C ALA A 261 -10.01 -10.72 7.61
N PHE A 262 -10.32 -9.52 7.09
CA PHE A 262 -10.06 -9.19 5.69
C PHE A 262 -8.55 -9.26 5.39
N GLN A 263 -7.72 -8.64 6.23
CA GLN A 263 -6.27 -8.59 6.00
C GLN A 263 -5.62 -9.97 6.00
N GLN A 264 -5.96 -10.81 6.99
CA GLN A 264 -5.45 -12.18 7.06
C GLN A 264 -5.84 -12.98 5.81
N ARG A 265 -7.12 -12.90 5.41
CA ARG A 265 -7.61 -13.61 4.23
C ARG A 265 -6.98 -13.08 2.94
N TYR A 266 -6.94 -11.75 2.77
CA TYR A 266 -6.38 -11.10 1.59
C TYR A 266 -4.90 -11.43 1.41
N ARG A 267 -4.08 -11.31 2.48
CA ARG A 267 -2.64 -11.68 2.45
C ARG A 267 -2.43 -13.15 2.10
N SER A 268 -3.23 -14.04 2.69
CA SER A 268 -3.19 -15.47 2.38
C SER A 268 -3.47 -15.73 0.91
N LEU A 269 -4.48 -15.08 0.33
CA LEU A 269 -4.82 -15.22 -1.08
C LEU A 269 -3.75 -14.61 -2.00
N LEU A 270 -3.20 -13.45 -1.68
CA LEU A 270 -2.08 -12.86 -2.42
C LEU A 270 -0.87 -13.81 -2.46
N LYS A 271 -0.50 -14.39 -1.31
CA LYS A 271 0.66 -15.29 -1.22
C LYS A 271 0.41 -16.62 -1.93
N HIS A 272 -0.69 -17.30 -1.60
CA HIS A 272 -0.88 -18.71 -1.98
C HIS A 272 -1.70 -18.92 -3.25
N TYR A 273 -2.53 -17.95 -3.66
CA TYR A 273 -3.32 -18.04 -4.88
C TYR A 273 -2.76 -17.17 -6.00
N VAL A 274 -2.41 -15.91 -5.71
CA VAL A 274 -1.82 -15.02 -6.73
C VAL A 274 -0.36 -15.37 -7.00
N GLY A 275 0.38 -15.81 -5.98
CA GLY A 275 1.80 -16.13 -6.07
C GLY A 275 2.72 -14.95 -5.74
N ARG A 276 2.27 -14.03 -4.88
CA ARG A 276 3.05 -12.85 -4.45
C ARG A 276 4.10 -13.22 -3.39
N ALA A 277 5.23 -12.51 -3.30
CA ALA A 277 5.61 -11.35 -4.11
C ALA A 277 6.01 -11.72 -5.54
N THR A 278 5.64 -10.87 -6.52
CA THR A 278 6.13 -11.05 -7.90
C THR A 278 7.60 -10.61 -7.97
N PRO A 279 8.46 -11.27 -8.77
CA PRO A 279 9.87 -10.90 -8.85
C PRO A 279 10.13 -9.47 -9.35
N LEU A 280 11.25 -8.88 -8.91
CA LEU A 280 11.89 -7.73 -9.54
C LEU A 280 13.15 -8.22 -10.26
N THR A 281 13.14 -8.24 -11.58
CA THR A 281 14.18 -8.89 -12.40
C THR A 281 15.08 -7.86 -13.06
N LEU A 282 16.39 -7.88 -12.79
CA LEU A 282 17.39 -7.16 -13.58
C LEU A 282 17.46 -7.80 -14.98
N VAL A 283 17.19 -7.02 -16.02
CA VAL A 283 17.25 -7.47 -17.42
C VAL A 283 18.53 -6.95 -18.07
N GLU A 284 19.61 -7.70 -17.93
CA GLU A 284 20.96 -7.24 -18.29
C GLU A 284 21.15 -7.00 -19.80
N ASN A 285 20.54 -7.83 -20.65
CA ASN A 285 20.67 -7.68 -22.10
C ASN A 285 19.89 -6.46 -22.57
N PHE A 286 18.65 -6.30 -22.11
CA PHE A 286 17.84 -5.12 -22.38
C PHE A 286 18.48 -3.85 -21.81
N SER A 287 19.08 -3.92 -20.62
CA SER A 287 19.81 -2.80 -20.03
C SER A 287 20.97 -2.31 -20.90
N ARG A 288 21.70 -3.24 -21.53
CA ARG A 288 22.79 -2.90 -22.46
C ARG A 288 22.27 -2.22 -23.73
N GLU A 289 21.14 -2.68 -24.26
CA GLU A 289 20.53 -2.09 -25.46
C GLU A 289 20.03 -0.65 -25.23
N ILE A 290 19.49 -0.35 -24.04
CA ILE A 290 18.92 0.98 -23.75
C ILE A 290 19.87 1.91 -22.98
N GLY A 291 21.00 1.41 -22.47
CA GLY A 291 22.06 2.19 -21.83
C GLY A 291 21.87 2.52 -20.34
N VAL A 292 20.84 1.98 -19.68
CA VAL A 292 20.57 2.17 -18.24
C VAL A 292 20.23 0.85 -17.56
N LYS A 293 20.53 0.74 -16.25
CA LYS A 293 20.26 -0.47 -15.48
C LYS A 293 18.76 -0.63 -15.29
N THR A 294 18.19 -1.69 -15.83
CA THR A 294 16.73 -1.83 -15.95
C THR A 294 16.21 -3.02 -15.18
N TYR A 295 15.21 -2.78 -14.34
CA TYR A 295 14.49 -3.79 -13.59
C TYR A 295 13.06 -3.92 -14.07
N LEU A 296 12.57 -5.14 -14.26
CA LEU A 296 11.18 -5.41 -14.56
C LEU A 296 10.45 -5.87 -13.29
N LYS A 297 9.39 -5.16 -12.90
CA LYS A 297 8.45 -5.65 -11.89
C LYS A 297 7.48 -6.62 -12.57
N ARG A 298 7.60 -7.91 -12.25
CA ARG A 298 7.05 -9.05 -13.03
C ARG A 298 5.58 -9.38 -12.74
N GLU A 299 4.68 -8.41 -12.93
CA GLU A 299 3.23 -8.64 -12.79
C GLU A 299 2.65 -9.58 -13.87
N ASP A 300 3.40 -9.85 -14.94
CA ASP A 300 3.16 -10.89 -15.93
C ASP A 300 3.15 -12.30 -15.35
N LEU A 301 3.84 -12.51 -14.22
CA LEU A 301 3.90 -13.80 -13.50
C LEU A 301 2.81 -13.96 -12.44
N ALA A 302 2.05 -12.91 -12.12
CA ALA A 302 0.92 -13.03 -11.21
C ALA A 302 -0.13 -14.01 -11.79
N HIS A 303 -0.83 -14.75 -10.93
CA HIS A 303 -1.90 -15.63 -11.39
C HIS A 303 -2.88 -14.87 -12.31
N THR A 304 -3.40 -15.55 -13.33
CA THR A 304 -4.15 -15.02 -14.49
C THR A 304 -3.33 -14.28 -15.56
N GLY A 305 -2.10 -13.86 -15.24
CA GLY A 305 -1.11 -13.32 -16.18
C GLY A 305 -1.02 -11.79 -16.24
N ALA A 306 -1.59 -11.07 -15.26
CA ALA A 306 -1.52 -9.61 -15.19
C ALA A 306 -1.82 -9.08 -13.78
N HIS A 307 -1.43 -7.83 -13.53
CA HIS A 307 -1.72 -7.07 -12.28
C HIS A 307 -3.22 -6.98 -11.91
N LYS A 308 -4.14 -7.25 -12.85
CA LYS A 308 -5.59 -7.14 -12.62
C LYS A 308 -6.10 -8.04 -11.50
N ILE A 309 -5.42 -9.17 -11.27
CA ILE A 309 -5.81 -10.12 -10.21
C ILE A 309 -5.73 -9.51 -8.81
N ASN A 310 -4.80 -8.58 -8.56
CA ASN A 310 -4.67 -7.93 -7.25
C ASN A 310 -5.97 -7.22 -6.86
N ASN A 311 -6.47 -6.37 -7.77
CA ASN A 311 -7.71 -5.64 -7.63
C ASN A 311 -8.94 -6.55 -7.62
N ALA A 312 -9.03 -7.49 -8.56
CA ALA A 312 -10.18 -8.40 -8.68
C ALA A 312 -10.38 -9.24 -7.41
N LEU A 313 -9.29 -9.78 -6.86
CA LEU A 313 -9.31 -10.57 -5.64
C LEU A 313 -9.70 -9.75 -4.41
N GLY A 314 -9.13 -8.55 -4.26
CA GLY A 314 -9.45 -7.64 -3.16
C GLY A 314 -10.91 -7.20 -3.18
N GLN A 315 -11.41 -6.78 -4.33
CA GLN A 315 -12.81 -6.34 -4.47
C GLN A 315 -13.81 -7.50 -4.37
N ALA A 316 -13.50 -8.70 -4.89
CA ALA A 316 -14.38 -9.86 -4.73
C ALA A 316 -14.48 -10.31 -3.27
N LEU A 317 -13.37 -10.24 -2.52
CA LEU A 317 -13.38 -10.48 -1.08
C LEU A 317 -14.19 -9.41 -0.33
N LEU A 318 -14.06 -8.14 -0.73
CA LEU A 318 -14.86 -7.04 -0.20
C LEU A 318 -16.36 -7.29 -0.46
N ALA A 319 -16.75 -7.66 -1.68
CA ALA A 319 -18.11 -8.00 -2.05
C ALA A 319 -18.67 -9.14 -1.18
N GLN A 320 -17.89 -10.20 -0.96
CA GLN A 320 -18.27 -11.31 -0.09
C GLN A 320 -18.52 -10.85 1.36
N MET A 321 -17.62 -10.02 1.92
CA MET A 321 -17.75 -9.49 3.27
C MET A 321 -18.86 -8.44 3.42
N MET A 322 -19.25 -7.78 2.32
CA MET A 322 -20.45 -6.96 2.26
C MET A 322 -21.73 -7.79 2.21
N GLY A 323 -21.65 -9.10 1.96
CA GLY A 323 -22.80 -10.01 1.84
C GLY A 323 -23.38 -10.08 0.43
N LYS A 324 -22.68 -9.54 -0.58
CA LYS A 324 -23.10 -9.59 -1.98
C LYS A 324 -22.86 -11.00 -2.53
N ARG A 325 -23.84 -11.54 -3.25
CA ARG A 325 -23.83 -12.93 -3.76
C ARG A 325 -23.42 -13.00 -5.23
N ARG A 326 -23.39 -11.84 -5.88
CA ARG A 326 -23.16 -11.69 -7.30
C ARG A 326 -22.20 -10.55 -7.56
N VAL A 327 -21.31 -10.75 -8.53
CA VAL A 327 -20.36 -9.75 -9.02
C VAL A 327 -20.60 -9.56 -10.52
N ILE A 328 -20.62 -8.30 -10.93
CA ILE A 328 -20.58 -7.93 -12.34
C ILE A 328 -19.32 -7.13 -12.64
N ALA A 329 -18.79 -7.26 -13.86
CA ALA A 329 -17.70 -6.44 -14.34
C ALA A 329 -17.78 -6.25 -15.86
N GLU A 330 -17.16 -5.20 -16.36
CA GLU A 330 -16.91 -4.93 -17.77
C GLU A 330 -15.57 -5.54 -18.22
N THR A 331 -15.35 -5.74 -19.51
CA THR A 331 -14.00 -5.95 -20.03
C THR A 331 -13.88 -5.61 -21.51
N GLY A 332 -12.70 -5.12 -21.91
CA GLY A 332 -12.30 -4.89 -23.32
C GLY A 332 -11.30 -5.96 -23.75
N ALA A 333 -10.03 -5.83 -23.35
CA ALA A 333 -8.99 -6.85 -23.61
C ALA A 333 -9.27 -8.24 -23.00
N GLY A 334 -10.24 -8.37 -22.09
CA GLY A 334 -10.60 -9.62 -21.43
C GLY A 334 -9.82 -9.92 -20.14
N GLN A 335 -8.65 -9.31 -19.90
CA GLN A 335 -7.85 -9.62 -18.70
C GLN A 335 -8.55 -9.28 -17.38
N HIS A 336 -9.28 -8.15 -17.33
CA HIS A 336 -10.10 -7.81 -16.16
C HIS A 336 -11.23 -8.82 -15.94
N GLY A 337 -11.87 -9.26 -17.03
CA GLY A 337 -12.90 -10.30 -16.98
C GLY A 337 -12.35 -11.63 -16.50
N VAL A 338 -11.17 -12.05 -16.97
CA VAL A 338 -10.49 -13.28 -16.52
C VAL A 338 -10.14 -13.18 -15.03
N ALA A 339 -9.57 -12.07 -14.58
CA ALA A 339 -9.21 -11.86 -13.18
C ALA A 339 -10.45 -11.90 -12.27
N THR A 340 -11.54 -11.24 -12.68
CA THR A 340 -12.82 -11.21 -11.96
C THR A 340 -13.46 -12.59 -11.91
N ALA A 341 -13.48 -13.33 -13.02
CA ALA A 341 -14.00 -14.70 -13.07
C ALA A 341 -13.19 -15.64 -12.17
N ALA A 342 -11.86 -15.56 -12.18
CA ALA A 342 -11.00 -16.35 -11.31
C ALA A 342 -11.24 -16.05 -9.83
N ALA A 343 -11.34 -14.77 -9.44
CA ALA A 343 -11.61 -14.37 -8.06
C ALA A 343 -12.99 -14.82 -7.58
N CYS A 344 -14.03 -14.68 -8.42
CA CYS A 344 -15.38 -15.10 -8.08
C CYS A 344 -15.51 -16.63 -7.98
N ALA A 345 -14.89 -17.38 -8.90
CA ALA A 345 -14.84 -18.83 -8.84
C ALA A 345 -14.19 -19.33 -7.54
N LEU A 346 -13.06 -18.72 -7.15
CA LEU A 346 -12.36 -19.03 -5.90
C LEU A 346 -13.20 -18.76 -4.64
N LEU A 347 -13.98 -17.68 -4.64
CA LEU A 347 -14.77 -17.24 -3.49
C LEU A 347 -16.21 -17.76 -3.50
N GLY A 348 -16.61 -18.51 -4.53
CA GLY A 348 -17.97 -19.04 -4.66
C GLY A 348 -19.03 -17.96 -4.89
N ILE A 349 -18.69 -16.92 -5.66
CA ILE A 349 -19.58 -15.78 -5.98
C ILE A 349 -20.06 -15.92 -7.43
N GLU A 350 -21.36 -15.68 -7.69
CA GLU A 350 -21.87 -15.65 -9.07
C GLU A 350 -21.19 -14.51 -9.85
N CYS A 351 -20.71 -14.79 -11.07
CA CYS A 351 -19.97 -13.82 -11.86
C CYS A 351 -20.58 -13.61 -13.26
N VAL A 352 -20.80 -12.35 -13.61
CA VAL A 352 -21.25 -11.94 -14.95
C VAL A 352 -20.30 -10.89 -15.51
N ILE A 353 -19.73 -11.18 -16.67
CA ILE A 353 -18.83 -10.28 -17.39
C ILE A 353 -19.54 -9.71 -18.62
N TYR A 354 -19.59 -8.38 -18.71
CA TYR A 354 -20.05 -7.64 -19.88
C TYR A 354 -18.85 -7.36 -20.78
N MET A 355 -18.99 -7.62 -22.08
CA MET A 355 -17.92 -7.43 -23.05
C MET A 355 -18.50 -6.98 -24.38
N GLY A 356 -17.88 -5.99 -25.04
CA GLY A 356 -18.30 -5.54 -26.36
C GLY A 356 -18.24 -6.67 -27.39
N LEU A 357 -19.21 -6.77 -28.30
CA LEU A 357 -19.24 -7.86 -29.29
C LEU A 357 -17.96 -7.89 -30.16
N ARG A 358 -17.43 -6.74 -30.55
CA ARG A 358 -16.18 -6.66 -31.32
C ARG A 358 -14.98 -7.10 -30.49
N ASP A 359 -14.95 -6.73 -29.21
CA ASP A 359 -13.90 -7.15 -28.29
C ASP A 359 -13.94 -8.66 -28.04
N MET A 360 -15.14 -9.25 -27.91
CA MET A 360 -15.30 -10.70 -27.80
C MET A 360 -14.73 -11.46 -29.00
N GLN A 361 -14.90 -10.92 -30.21
CA GLN A 361 -14.35 -11.53 -31.44
C GLN A 361 -12.81 -11.43 -31.45
N ARG A 362 -12.25 -10.27 -31.12
CA ARG A 362 -10.80 -10.04 -31.09
C ARG A 362 -10.09 -10.81 -29.96
N GLN A 363 -10.79 -11.07 -28.86
CA GLN A 363 -10.24 -11.66 -27.64
C GLN A 363 -10.92 -12.99 -27.28
N ALA A 364 -11.21 -13.80 -28.29
CA ALA A 364 -11.96 -15.06 -28.16
C ALA A 364 -11.34 -16.01 -27.11
N LEU A 365 -10.00 -16.06 -27.00
CA LEU A 365 -9.31 -16.87 -26.00
C LEU A 365 -9.67 -16.46 -24.57
N ASN A 366 -9.72 -15.15 -24.27
CA ASN A 366 -10.11 -14.68 -22.95
C ASN A 366 -11.59 -14.92 -22.66
N VAL A 367 -12.48 -14.81 -23.66
CA VAL A 367 -13.90 -15.18 -23.53
C VAL A 367 -14.04 -16.64 -23.10
N GLN A 368 -13.28 -17.56 -23.72
CA GLN A 368 -13.28 -18.97 -23.36
C GLN A 368 -12.74 -19.20 -21.94
N ARG A 369 -11.64 -18.55 -21.57
CA ARG A 369 -11.08 -18.62 -20.20
C ARG A 369 -12.10 -18.19 -19.14
N ILE A 370 -12.82 -17.10 -19.39
CA ILE A 370 -13.87 -16.58 -18.48
C ILE A 370 -14.98 -17.62 -18.30
N ARG A 371 -15.45 -18.24 -19.40
CA ARG A 371 -16.50 -19.28 -19.36
C ARG A 371 -16.04 -20.55 -18.65
N LEU A 372 -14.79 -20.97 -18.85
CA LEU A 372 -14.20 -22.13 -18.17
C LEU A 372 -14.12 -21.93 -16.64
N MET A 373 -14.00 -20.69 -16.19
CA MET A 373 -14.05 -20.33 -14.76
C MET A 373 -15.49 -20.21 -14.23
N GLY A 374 -16.51 -20.57 -15.03
CA GLY A 374 -17.91 -20.60 -14.61
C GLY A 374 -18.63 -19.25 -14.67
N ALA A 375 -17.98 -18.18 -15.15
CA ALA A 375 -18.62 -16.88 -15.30
C ALA A 375 -19.46 -16.79 -16.58
N ARG A 376 -20.60 -16.10 -16.49
CA ARG A 376 -21.44 -15.79 -17.66
C ARG A 376 -20.84 -14.61 -18.42
N VAL A 377 -20.71 -14.72 -19.75
CA VAL A 377 -20.26 -13.61 -20.60
C VAL A 377 -21.43 -13.07 -21.40
N VAL A 378 -21.71 -11.77 -21.27
CA VAL A 378 -22.80 -11.06 -21.95
C VAL A 378 -22.22 -10.11 -22.99
N ALA A 379 -22.64 -10.27 -24.24
CA ALA A 379 -22.23 -9.41 -25.33
C ALA A 379 -22.98 -8.08 -25.28
N ALA A 380 -22.25 -6.96 -25.20
CA ALA A 380 -22.81 -5.64 -25.43
C ALA A 380 -22.87 -5.39 -26.95
N THR A 381 -24.10 -5.35 -27.47
CA THR A 381 -24.38 -5.23 -28.91
C THR A 381 -24.81 -3.83 -29.34
N GLY A 382 -25.03 -2.93 -28.37
CA GLY A 382 -25.34 -1.53 -28.62
C GLY A 382 -24.13 -0.70 -29.06
N GLY A 383 -24.40 0.43 -29.71
CA GLY A 383 -23.40 1.45 -30.02
C GLY A 383 -22.21 0.92 -30.83
N THR A 384 -21.01 1.22 -30.36
CA THR A 384 -19.73 0.85 -30.96
C THR A 384 -19.34 -0.62 -30.76
N GLN A 385 -20.04 -1.32 -29.85
CA GLN A 385 -19.82 -2.70 -29.47
C GLN A 385 -18.42 -2.95 -28.85
N THR A 386 -17.96 -1.99 -28.05
CA THR A 386 -16.65 -2.02 -27.35
C THR A 386 -16.81 -1.90 -25.84
N LEU A 387 -15.70 -1.75 -25.10
CA LEU A 387 -15.65 -1.51 -23.65
C LEU A 387 -16.64 -0.44 -23.16
N LYS A 388 -16.82 0.67 -23.89
CA LYS A 388 -17.78 1.73 -23.52
C LYS A 388 -19.21 1.18 -23.38
N ASP A 389 -19.63 0.35 -24.33
CA ASP A 389 -20.97 -0.23 -24.34
C ASP A 389 -21.12 -1.30 -23.26
N ALA A 390 -20.07 -2.07 -23.01
CA ALA A 390 -20.02 -3.03 -21.90
C ALA A 390 -20.19 -2.36 -20.52
N ILE A 391 -19.56 -1.20 -20.31
CA ILE A 391 -19.70 -0.42 -19.07
C ILE A 391 -21.14 0.06 -18.89
N ASN A 392 -21.77 0.56 -19.95
CA ASN A 392 -23.16 1.02 -19.88
C ASN A 392 -24.11 -0.12 -19.49
N ASP A 393 -23.93 -1.31 -20.06
CA ASP A 393 -24.77 -2.47 -19.74
C ASP A 393 -24.49 -3.01 -18.32
N ALA A 394 -23.25 -2.99 -17.87
CA ALA A 394 -22.90 -3.34 -16.48
C ALA A 394 -23.52 -2.37 -15.48
N LEU A 395 -23.45 -1.06 -15.72
CA LEU A 395 -24.07 -0.05 -14.85
C LEU A 395 -25.60 -0.19 -14.79
N ARG A 396 -26.25 -0.50 -15.92
CA ARG A 396 -27.70 -0.77 -15.96
C ARG A 396 -28.07 -2.01 -15.15
N ASP A 397 -27.28 -3.09 -15.25
CA ASP A 397 -27.46 -4.27 -14.42
C ASP A 397 -27.31 -3.91 -12.94
N TRP A 398 -26.27 -3.12 -12.60
CA TRP A 398 -26.03 -2.74 -11.22
C TRP A 398 -27.21 -1.99 -10.60
N VAL A 399 -27.77 -1.03 -11.33
CA VAL A 399 -28.97 -0.29 -10.90
C VAL A 399 -30.13 -1.24 -10.61
N ALA A 400 -30.33 -2.26 -11.45
CA ALA A 400 -31.44 -3.20 -11.31
C ALA A 400 -31.24 -4.23 -10.17
N ASN A 401 -29.99 -4.53 -9.80
CA ASN A 401 -29.65 -5.66 -8.91
C ASN A 401 -28.79 -5.27 -7.70
N ALA A 402 -28.74 -3.97 -7.34
CA ALA A 402 -27.84 -3.38 -6.34
C ALA A 402 -27.83 -4.09 -4.97
N ASP A 403 -28.97 -4.61 -4.52
CA ASP A 403 -29.11 -5.28 -3.23
C ASP A 403 -28.20 -6.52 -3.11
N THR A 404 -28.09 -7.28 -4.20
CA THR A 404 -27.37 -8.57 -4.24
C THR A 404 -26.06 -8.52 -4.99
N THR A 405 -25.86 -7.47 -5.80
CA THR A 405 -24.78 -7.36 -6.78
C THR A 405 -23.75 -6.30 -6.41
N TYR A 406 -22.48 -6.67 -6.52
CA TYR A 406 -21.34 -5.75 -6.46
C TYR A 406 -20.81 -5.48 -7.88
N TYR A 407 -20.53 -4.22 -8.20
CA TYR A 407 -19.87 -3.86 -9.46
C TYR A 407 -18.35 -3.80 -9.26
N LEU A 408 -17.61 -4.70 -9.92
CA LEU A 408 -16.16 -4.80 -9.79
C LEU A 408 -15.47 -4.01 -10.91
N LEU A 409 -15.14 -2.76 -10.61
CA LEU A 409 -14.52 -1.82 -11.56
C LEU A 409 -13.03 -2.16 -11.78
N GLY A 410 -12.60 -2.18 -13.05
CA GLY A 410 -11.32 -2.76 -13.46
C GLY A 410 -10.09 -1.88 -13.46
N SER A 411 -10.20 -0.60 -13.11
CA SER A 411 -9.08 0.35 -13.07
C SER A 411 -9.29 1.45 -12.03
N ALA A 412 -8.28 2.29 -11.78
CA ALA A 412 -8.35 3.44 -10.87
C ALA A 412 -9.17 4.60 -11.48
N LEU A 413 -10.42 4.30 -11.83
CA LEU A 413 -11.41 5.15 -12.49
C LEU A 413 -12.73 5.03 -11.71
N GLY A 414 -13.76 5.72 -12.19
CA GLY A 414 -15.09 5.65 -11.63
C GLY A 414 -15.31 6.61 -10.45
N PRO A 415 -16.53 6.65 -9.91
CA PRO A 415 -16.85 7.49 -8.78
C PRO A 415 -16.08 7.04 -7.53
N HIS A 416 -15.83 7.97 -6.60
CA HIS A 416 -15.42 7.60 -5.26
C HIS A 416 -16.39 6.54 -4.69
N PRO A 417 -15.91 5.44 -4.08
CA PRO A 417 -14.54 5.19 -3.63
C PRO A 417 -13.66 4.32 -4.56
N TYR A 418 -14.09 4.03 -5.79
CA TYR A 418 -13.37 3.08 -6.67
C TYR A 418 -11.90 3.44 -6.95
N PRO A 419 -11.54 4.71 -7.26
CA PRO A 419 -10.13 5.06 -7.47
C PRO A 419 -9.25 4.72 -6.27
N ALA A 420 -9.71 5.02 -5.05
CA ALA A 420 -8.99 4.73 -3.81
C ALA A 420 -8.90 3.21 -3.53
N ILE A 421 -10.00 2.48 -3.72
CA ILE A 421 -10.04 1.01 -3.56
C ILE A 421 -9.06 0.34 -4.53
N VAL A 422 -9.07 0.75 -5.79
CA VAL A 422 -8.21 0.14 -6.81
C VAL A 422 -6.75 0.50 -6.57
N ARG A 423 -6.41 1.75 -6.19
CA ARG A 423 -5.05 2.10 -5.76
C ARG A 423 -4.61 1.23 -4.60
N TYR A 424 -5.45 1.09 -3.57
CA TYR A 424 -5.15 0.28 -2.39
C TYR A 424 -4.80 -1.17 -2.76
N PHE A 425 -5.64 -1.84 -3.57
CA PHE A 425 -5.35 -3.22 -3.95
C PHE A 425 -4.17 -3.37 -4.91
N GLN A 426 -3.79 -2.31 -5.64
CA GLN A 426 -2.62 -2.31 -6.50
C GLN A 426 -1.34 -1.84 -5.81
N SER A 427 -1.39 -1.24 -4.61
CA SER A 427 -0.21 -0.69 -3.93
C SER A 427 0.85 -1.74 -3.61
N VAL A 428 0.43 -3.00 -3.47
CA VAL A 428 1.30 -4.16 -3.29
C VAL A 428 2.41 -4.24 -4.35
N ILE A 429 2.17 -3.71 -5.55
CA ILE A 429 3.18 -3.64 -6.62
C ILE A 429 4.33 -2.72 -6.21
N GLY A 430 4.00 -1.50 -5.77
CA GLY A 430 4.98 -0.50 -5.33
C GLY A 430 5.67 -0.90 -4.04
N ASP A 431 4.92 -1.43 -3.07
CA ASP A 431 5.44 -1.89 -1.79
C ASP A 431 6.52 -2.97 -1.98
N GLU A 432 6.22 -3.98 -2.79
CA GLU A 432 7.19 -5.03 -3.12
C GLU A 432 8.35 -4.49 -3.96
N ALA A 433 8.08 -3.65 -4.97
CA ALA A 433 9.14 -3.10 -5.82
C ALA A 433 10.15 -2.28 -4.99
N ARG A 434 9.67 -1.48 -4.02
CA ARG A 434 10.52 -0.71 -3.11
C ARG A 434 11.38 -1.61 -2.24
N GLN A 435 10.77 -2.61 -1.60
CA GLN A 435 11.49 -3.56 -0.74
C GLN A 435 12.53 -4.36 -1.53
N GLN A 436 12.14 -4.89 -2.69
CA GLN A 436 13.01 -5.70 -3.55
C GLN A 436 14.15 -4.87 -4.14
N PHE A 437 13.88 -3.65 -4.59
CA PHE A 437 14.93 -2.78 -5.13
C PHE A 437 15.92 -2.38 -4.05
N ALA A 438 15.45 -1.98 -2.87
CA ALA A 438 16.31 -1.67 -1.73
C ALA A 438 17.20 -2.87 -1.35
N ALA A 439 16.68 -4.10 -1.40
CA ALA A 439 17.47 -5.30 -1.15
C ALA A 439 18.52 -5.60 -2.24
N LEU A 440 18.24 -5.26 -3.50
CA LEU A 440 19.15 -5.47 -4.64
C LEU A 440 20.20 -4.35 -4.80
N GLU A 441 19.95 -3.18 -4.22
CA GLU A 441 20.72 -1.95 -4.43
C GLU A 441 21.17 -1.30 -3.10
N ASP A 442 21.44 -2.12 -2.09
CA ASP A 442 22.03 -1.72 -0.79
C ASP A 442 21.29 -0.56 -0.10
N GLY A 443 19.96 -0.60 -0.13
CA GLY A 443 19.08 0.40 0.50
C GLY A 443 18.80 1.63 -0.37
N ALA A 444 19.30 1.69 -1.61
CA ALA A 444 19.04 2.80 -2.51
C ALA A 444 17.61 2.81 -3.08
N LEU A 445 17.21 3.96 -3.64
CA LEU A 445 15.98 4.13 -4.42
C LEU A 445 16.28 4.13 -5.94
N PRO A 446 15.31 3.76 -6.79
CA PRO A 446 15.45 3.86 -8.24
C PRO A 446 15.44 5.33 -8.70
N ASP A 447 16.11 5.61 -9.81
CA ASP A 447 16.13 6.96 -10.40
C ASP A 447 14.82 7.27 -11.13
N ALA A 448 14.18 6.26 -11.72
CA ALA A 448 12.87 6.41 -12.36
C ALA A 448 11.99 5.15 -12.31
N LEU A 449 10.68 5.37 -12.32
CA LEU A 449 9.65 4.34 -12.49
C LEU A 449 8.91 4.59 -13.80
N VAL A 450 8.65 3.53 -14.56
CA VAL A 450 7.93 3.62 -15.85
C VAL A 450 6.79 2.60 -15.89
N ALA A 451 5.58 3.05 -16.21
CA ALA A 451 4.40 2.19 -16.31
C ALA A 451 3.43 2.68 -17.41
N CYS A 452 2.74 1.75 -18.07
CA CYS A 452 1.74 2.09 -19.08
C CYS A 452 0.46 2.62 -18.42
N VAL A 453 -0.20 3.58 -19.05
CA VAL A 453 -1.40 4.25 -18.51
C VAL A 453 -2.53 4.14 -19.52
N GLY A 454 -3.45 3.22 -19.27
CA GLY A 454 -4.83 3.27 -19.78
C GLY A 454 -5.68 4.04 -18.77
N GLY A 455 -6.51 3.32 -18.01
CA GLY A 455 -7.14 3.89 -16.80
C GLY A 455 -6.22 4.04 -15.57
N GLY A 456 -4.95 3.61 -15.66
CA GLY A 456 -3.92 3.94 -14.65
C GLY A 456 -3.73 3.01 -13.43
N SER A 457 -4.46 1.90 -13.29
CA SER A 457 -4.36 1.00 -12.12
C SER A 457 -2.96 0.42 -11.84
N ASN A 458 -2.29 -0.14 -12.85
CA ASN A 458 -0.93 -0.69 -12.68
C ASN A 458 0.11 0.41 -12.34
N ALA A 459 -0.03 1.57 -12.97
CA ALA A 459 0.89 2.69 -12.81
C ALA A 459 0.77 3.27 -11.40
N ILE A 460 -0.45 3.55 -10.93
CA ILE A 460 -0.63 4.06 -9.57
C ILE A 460 -0.26 3.03 -8.51
N GLY A 461 -0.45 1.74 -8.79
CA GLY A 461 0.04 0.66 -7.94
C GLY A 461 1.54 0.71 -7.74
N LEU A 462 2.31 0.82 -8.83
CA LEU A 462 3.77 0.95 -8.76
C LEU A 462 4.19 2.28 -8.10
N PHE A 463 3.58 3.40 -8.49
CA PHE A 463 3.97 4.73 -8.01
C PHE A 463 3.68 4.94 -6.53
N SER A 464 2.64 4.28 -5.99
CA SER A 464 2.11 4.53 -4.64
C SER A 464 3.16 4.56 -3.52
N ALA A 465 4.19 3.70 -3.59
CA ALA A 465 5.26 3.62 -2.59
C ALA A 465 6.38 4.66 -2.78
N PHE A 466 6.32 5.49 -3.83
CA PHE A 466 7.35 6.44 -4.23
C PHE A 466 6.82 7.87 -4.45
N ILE A 467 5.50 8.10 -4.33
CA ILE A 467 4.90 9.44 -4.50
C ILE A 467 5.55 10.48 -3.58
N GLU A 468 5.90 10.12 -2.34
CA GLU A 468 6.55 11.04 -1.40
C GLU A 468 8.07 11.14 -1.57
N GLU A 469 8.67 10.43 -2.54
CA GLU A 469 10.11 10.45 -2.80
C GLU A 469 10.43 11.43 -3.95
N PRO A 470 10.83 12.69 -3.65
CA PRO A 470 10.96 13.73 -4.67
C PRO A 470 12.04 13.41 -5.72
N ASP A 471 13.06 12.64 -5.35
CA ASP A 471 14.18 12.28 -6.23
C ASP A 471 13.85 11.12 -7.19
N VAL A 472 12.74 10.41 -6.95
CA VAL A 472 12.30 9.30 -7.82
C VAL A 472 11.36 9.84 -8.90
N GLN A 473 11.80 9.80 -10.16
CA GLN A 473 10.99 10.27 -11.29
C GLN A 473 9.88 9.27 -11.64
N LEU A 474 8.64 9.73 -11.82
CA LEU A 474 7.50 8.87 -12.15
C LEU A 474 7.07 9.13 -13.60
N PHE A 475 7.08 8.09 -14.44
CA PHE A 475 6.70 8.17 -15.85
C PHE A 475 5.52 7.28 -16.19
N GLY A 476 4.39 7.89 -16.52
CA GLY A 476 3.23 7.22 -17.12
C GLY A 476 3.34 7.24 -18.65
N VAL A 477 3.05 6.13 -19.33
CA VAL A 477 3.11 6.06 -20.80
C VAL A 477 1.74 5.77 -21.40
N GLU A 478 1.19 6.74 -22.15
CA GLU A 478 -0.09 6.64 -22.85
C GLU A 478 0.08 6.06 -24.28
N ALA A 479 -1.01 5.57 -24.87
CA ALA A 479 -0.98 5.04 -26.23
C ALA A 479 -1.17 6.15 -27.26
N ALA A 480 -0.19 6.33 -28.14
CA ALA A 480 -0.26 7.27 -29.24
C ALA A 480 -0.93 6.71 -30.50
N GLY A 481 -1.29 5.41 -30.52
CA GLY A 481 -1.88 4.79 -31.70
C GLY A 481 -1.00 5.00 -32.93
N GLN A 482 -1.57 5.60 -33.97
CA GLN A 482 -0.89 5.96 -35.22
C GLN A 482 -0.14 7.30 -35.15
N GLY A 483 -0.16 7.97 -34.00
CA GLY A 483 0.47 9.26 -33.72
C GLY A 483 -0.54 10.35 -33.36
N GLU A 484 -0.14 11.29 -32.50
CA GLU A 484 -1.00 12.39 -32.00
C GLU A 484 -1.64 13.20 -33.14
N SER A 485 -0.88 13.51 -34.20
CA SER A 485 -1.34 14.33 -35.33
C SER A 485 -2.44 13.68 -36.18
N THR A 486 -2.63 12.36 -36.05
CA THR A 486 -3.61 11.61 -36.85
C THR A 486 -5.01 11.67 -36.26
N GLY A 487 -5.15 12.03 -34.97
CA GLY A 487 -6.39 11.86 -34.22
C GLY A 487 -6.71 10.41 -33.82
N ASN A 488 -5.99 9.42 -34.36
CA ASN A 488 -6.14 8.00 -34.02
C ASN A 488 -5.19 7.63 -32.87
N HIS A 489 -5.52 8.08 -31.66
CA HIS A 489 -4.70 7.85 -30.47
C HIS A 489 -5.55 7.76 -29.19
N SER A 490 -4.90 7.46 -28.06
CA SER A 490 -5.50 7.45 -26.72
C SER A 490 -4.64 8.26 -25.75
N ILE A 491 -4.18 9.44 -26.17
CA ILE A 491 -3.32 10.35 -25.39
C ILE A 491 -4.20 11.36 -24.66
N ARG A 492 -4.35 11.25 -23.35
CA ARG A 492 -5.17 12.15 -22.53
C ARG A 492 -4.38 13.32 -21.97
N PHE A 493 -3.06 13.37 -22.14
CA PHE A 493 -2.24 14.49 -21.67
C PHE A 493 -1.52 15.25 -22.79
N GLY A 494 -1.88 14.99 -24.05
CA GLY A 494 -1.31 15.60 -25.26
C GLY A 494 -1.63 17.09 -25.39
N GLN A 495 -0.91 17.76 -26.30
CA GLN A 495 -0.98 19.22 -26.49
C GLN A 495 -1.99 19.65 -27.57
N GLY A 496 -2.55 18.70 -28.34
CA GLY A 496 -3.50 18.97 -29.43
C GLY A 496 -4.88 19.53 -29.03
N GLY A 497 -5.12 19.88 -27.76
CA GLY A 497 -6.35 20.55 -27.30
C GLY A 497 -7.63 19.70 -27.28
N GLN A 498 -7.55 18.42 -27.65
CA GLN A 498 -8.64 17.44 -27.61
C GLN A 498 -8.82 16.78 -26.23
N SER A 499 -7.79 16.83 -25.38
CA SER A 499 -7.92 16.38 -23.99
C SER A 499 -8.17 17.56 -23.06
N ARG A 500 -9.25 17.48 -22.28
CA ARG A 500 -9.66 18.52 -21.32
C ARG A 500 -10.25 17.87 -20.08
N SER A 501 -10.25 18.61 -18.97
CA SER A 501 -11.02 18.24 -17.78
C SER A 501 -12.49 18.02 -18.18
N GLY A 502 -13.03 16.86 -17.89
CA GLY A 502 -14.40 16.46 -18.17
C GLY A 502 -14.88 15.39 -17.20
N VAL A 503 -16.17 15.08 -17.26
CA VAL A 503 -16.79 14.04 -16.43
C VAL A 503 -17.13 12.85 -17.31
N LEU A 504 -16.62 11.68 -16.96
CA LEU A 504 -16.94 10.43 -17.64
C LEU A 504 -16.99 9.29 -16.61
N GLN A 505 -18.03 8.46 -16.71
CA GLN A 505 -18.20 7.25 -15.90
C GLN A 505 -18.08 7.45 -14.38
N GLY A 506 -18.53 8.59 -13.86
CA GLY A 506 -18.67 8.81 -12.42
C GLY A 506 -17.59 9.65 -11.77
N CYS A 507 -16.55 10.07 -12.47
CA CYS A 507 -15.57 11.01 -11.94
C CYS A 507 -15.19 12.11 -12.94
N ARG A 508 -14.59 13.18 -12.42
CA ARG A 508 -13.94 14.26 -13.16
C ARG A 508 -12.46 13.92 -13.33
N SER A 509 -11.96 13.98 -14.56
CA SER A 509 -10.53 13.88 -14.88
C SER A 509 -10.26 14.40 -16.29
N TYR A 510 -9.07 14.15 -16.85
CA TYR A 510 -8.80 14.42 -18.26
C TYR A 510 -9.45 13.38 -19.16
N VAL A 511 -10.17 13.88 -20.16
CA VAL A 511 -10.96 13.10 -21.11
C VAL A 511 -10.70 13.61 -22.52
N LEU A 512 -10.51 12.69 -23.46
CA LEU A 512 -10.56 12.96 -24.89
C LEU A 512 -12.00 13.25 -25.32
N GLN A 513 -12.25 14.49 -25.74
CA GLN A 513 -13.58 14.95 -26.11
C GLN A 513 -13.53 16.04 -27.19
N ASP A 514 -14.59 16.13 -27.98
CA ASP A 514 -14.74 17.18 -28.98
C ASP A 514 -15.07 18.54 -28.36
N ALA A 515 -15.22 19.57 -29.21
CA ALA A 515 -15.53 20.93 -28.76
C ALA A 515 -16.89 21.06 -28.04
N ASN A 516 -17.80 20.10 -28.22
CA ASN A 516 -19.12 20.05 -27.60
C ASN A 516 -19.15 19.15 -26.34
N GLY A 517 -18.00 18.60 -25.94
CA GLY A 517 -17.91 17.67 -24.81
C GLY A 517 -18.38 16.25 -25.10
N GLN A 518 -18.53 15.86 -26.38
CA GLN A 518 -18.78 14.47 -26.75
C GLN A 518 -17.48 13.67 -26.65
N ILE A 519 -17.55 12.48 -26.09
CA ILE A 519 -16.38 11.60 -25.91
C ILE A 519 -15.80 11.24 -27.28
N GLY A 520 -14.51 11.53 -27.46
CA GLY A 520 -13.77 11.25 -28.68
C GLY A 520 -13.57 9.76 -28.91
N GLU A 521 -13.40 9.38 -30.18
CA GLU A 521 -12.94 8.04 -30.53
C GLU A 521 -11.46 7.87 -30.14
N THR A 522 -11.08 6.64 -29.82
CA THR A 522 -9.72 6.30 -29.40
C THR A 522 -9.14 5.18 -30.26
N HIS A 523 -7.81 5.09 -30.28
CA HIS A 523 -7.12 4.03 -30.99
C HIS A 523 -5.81 3.63 -30.31
N SER A 524 -5.61 2.31 -30.19
CA SER A 524 -4.33 1.68 -29.87
C SER A 524 -4.34 0.22 -30.34
N ILE A 525 -3.17 -0.33 -30.70
CA ILE A 525 -3.02 -1.78 -30.86
C ILE A 525 -3.22 -2.55 -29.55
N ALA A 526 -3.10 -1.89 -28.40
CA ALA A 526 -3.24 -2.48 -27.07
C ALA A 526 -4.65 -2.16 -26.51
N PRO A 527 -5.60 -3.11 -26.52
CA PRO A 527 -6.98 -2.81 -26.13
C PRO A 527 -7.13 -2.36 -24.66
N GLY A 528 -6.16 -2.67 -23.79
CA GLY A 528 -6.12 -2.17 -22.41
C GLY A 528 -5.71 -0.70 -22.25
N LEU A 529 -5.17 -0.07 -23.30
CA LEU A 529 -4.82 1.36 -23.34
C LEU A 529 -5.78 2.19 -24.21
N ASP A 530 -6.61 1.52 -25.02
CA ASP A 530 -7.61 2.12 -25.90
C ASP A 530 -8.82 2.65 -25.11
N TYR A 531 -8.62 3.77 -24.40
CA TYR A 531 -9.61 4.32 -23.50
C TYR A 531 -9.49 5.86 -23.40
N PRO A 532 -10.60 6.62 -23.40
CA PRO A 532 -10.57 8.09 -23.58
C PRO A 532 -10.28 8.88 -22.30
N MET A 533 -10.19 8.25 -21.13
CA MET A 533 -10.04 8.94 -19.85
C MET A 533 -8.91 8.34 -19.00
N VAL A 534 -8.34 9.15 -18.13
CA VAL A 534 -7.30 8.72 -17.17
C VAL A 534 -7.82 8.80 -15.74
N GLY A 535 -7.23 8.03 -14.82
CA GLY A 535 -7.61 8.06 -13.40
C GLY A 535 -7.43 9.44 -12.77
N PRO A 536 -8.31 9.86 -11.84
CA PRO A 536 -8.27 11.21 -11.26
C PRO A 536 -6.96 11.50 -10.50
N GLU A 537 -6.38 10.51 -9.85
CA GLU A 537 -5.09 10.66 -9.18
C GLU A 537 -3.92 10.86 -10.15
N HIS A 538 -3.96 10.24 -11.33
CA HIS A 538 -2.95 10.50 -12.37
C HIS A 538 -3.04 11.95 -12.87
N ALA A 539 -4.25 12.48 -13.02
CA ALA A 539 -4.47 13.88 -13.36
C ALA A 539 -3.92 14.83 -12.28
N GLN A 540 -4.14 14.51 -11.01
CA GLN A 540 -3.57 15.25 -9.89
C GLN A 540 -2.02 15.20 -9.88
N LEU A 541 -1.43 14.01 -10.08
CA LEU A 541 0.02 13.84 -10.15
C LEU A 541 0.64 14.58 -11.34
N ARG A 542 -0.09 14.71 -12.47
CA ARG A 542 0.35 15.54 -13.60
C ARG A 542 0.32 17.01 -13.25
N ASP A 543 -0.82 17.49 -12.76
CA ASP A 543 -1.05 18.92 -12.56
C ASP A 543 -0.15 19.49 -11.45
N SER A 544 0.18 18.67 -10.44
CA SER A 544 1.18 18.99 -9.41
C SER A 544 2.64 18.90 -9.89
N GLY A 545 2.87 18.35 -11.09
CA GLY A 545 4.22 18.09 -11.62
C GLY A 545 4.93 16.90 -10.98
N ARG A 546 4.26 16.12 -10.12
CA ARG A 546 4.86 14.96 -9.45
C ARG A 546 5.14 13.80 -10.40
N ALA A 547 4.29 13.58 -11.39
CA ALA A 547 4.48 12.54 -12.42
C ALA A 547 4.47 13.14 -13.83
N ASN A 548 5.35 12.61 -14.68
CA ASN A 548 5.48 12.96 -16.08
C ASN A 548 4.73 11.93 -16.94
N TYR A 549 4.00 12.40 -17.95
CA TYR A 549 3.27 11.53 -18.86
C TYR A 549 3.83 11.66 -20.27
N LEU A 550 4.31 10.53 -20.78
CA LEU A 550 4.82 10.36 -22.13
C LEU A 550 3.83 9.52 -22.94
N TRP A 551 4.15 9.29 -24.20
CA TRP A 551 3.37 8.41 -25.07
C TRP A 551 4.27 7.55 -25.96
N ALA A 552 3.72 6.41 -26.39
CA ALA A 552 4.35 5.51 -27.35
C ALA A 552 3.36 5.15 -28.46
N SER A 553 3.81 5.19 -29.73
CA SER A 553 3.01 4.73 -30.86
C SER A 553 2.92 3.20 -30.90
N ASP A 554 1.99 2.71 -31.72
CA ASP A 554 1.81 1.27 -31.95
C ASP A 554 3.12 0.63 -32.48
N ASP A 555 3.81 1.30 -33.40
CA ASP A 555 5.10 0.84 -33.94
C ASP A 555 6.20 0.83 -32.87
N GLU A 556 6.28 1.86 -32.03
CA GLU A 556 7.27 1.92 -30.94
C GLU A 556 7.03 0.80 -29.91
N ALA A 557 5.77 0.53 -29.58
CA ALA A 557 5.39 -0.56 -28.69
C ALA A 557 5.76 -1.93 -29.29
N LEU A 558 5.49 -2.17 -30.58
CA LEU A 558 5.89 -3.41 -31.26
C LEU A 558 7.41 -3.60 -31.29
N GLN A 559 8.16 -2.53 -31.57
CA GLN A 559 9.63 -2.58 -31.54
C GLN A 559 10.17 -2.90 -30.14
N ALA A 560 9.61 -2.28 -29.10
CA ALA A 560 10.00 -2.54 -27.72
C ALA A 560 9.64 -3.98 -27.27
N LEU A 561 8.48 -4.49 -27.70
CA LEU A 561 8.07 -5.88 -27.49
C LEU A 561 9.07 -6.85 -28.11
N GLN A 562 9.41 -6.63 -29.39
CA GLN A 562 10.37 -7.48 -30.10
C GLN A 562 11.77 -7.41 -29.47
N LEU A 563 12.20 -6.21 -29.06
CA LEU A 563 13.48 -6.02 -28.37
C LEU A 563 13.54 -6.82 -27.08
N LEU A 564 12.57 -6.65 -26.17
CA LEU A 564 12.55 -7.40 -24.91
C LEU A 564 12.48 -8.91 -25.16
N SER A 565 11.65 -9.34 -26.12
CA SER A 565 11.50 -10.76 -26.45
C SER A 565 12.81 -11.38 -26.94
N ARG A 566 13.57 -10.68 -27.80
CA ARG A 566 14.88 -11.14 -28.30
C ARG A 566 15.97 -11.09 -27.24
N CYS A 567 15.98 -10.06 -26.40
CA CYS A 567 17.02 -9.86 -25.40
C CYS A 567 16.86 -10.78 -24.18
N GLU A 568 15.62 -11.02 -23.74
CA GLU A 568 15.34 -11.62 -22.44
C GLU A 568 14.44 -12.86 -22.51
N GLY A 569 13.90 -13.21 -23.69
CA GLY A 569 12.96 -14.33 -23.82
C GLY A 569 11.63 -14.10 -23.11
N ILE A 570 11.28 -12.84 -22.84
CA ILE A 570 10.03 -12.44 -22.18
C ILE A 570 9.12 -11.81 -23.23
N ILE A 571 7.93 -12.37 -23.42
CA ILE A 571 6.91 -11.84 -24.32
C ILE A 571 5.94 -10.97 -23.49
N PRO A 572 6.07 -9.63 -23.50
CA PRO A 572 5.21 -8.73 -22.74
C PRO A 572 3.83 -8.60 -23.38
N ALA A 573 2.83 -8.22 -22.60
CA ALA A 573 1.57 -7.71 -23.15
C ALA A 573 1.82 -6.43 -23.96
N LEU A 574 0.99 -6.18 -24.99
CA LEU A 574 1.09 -4.95 -25.80
C LEU A 574 0.95 -3.68 -24.95
N GLU A 575 0.17 -3.73 -23.86
CA GLU A 575 0.09 -2.63 -22.89
C GLU A 575 1.45 -2.39 -22.22
N SER A 576 2.09 -3.43 -21.70
CA SER A 576 3.41 -3.34 -21.06
C SER A 576 4.50 -2.92 -22.06
N ALA A 577 4.34 -3.28 -23.34
CA ALA A 577 5.25 -2.86 -24.40
C ALA A 577 5.28 -1.35 -24.60
N HIS A 578 4.19 -0.63 -24.33
CA HIS A 578 4.20 0.84 -24.31
C HIS A 578 5.07 1.37 -23.17
N ALA A 579 5.04 0.74 -21.98
CA ALA A 579 5.91 1.12 -20.88
C ALA A 579 7.40 0.92 -21.24
N LEU A 580 7.72 -0.18 -21.91
CA LEU A 580 9.07 -0.46 -22.43
C LEU A 580 9.50 0.59 -23.47
N ALA A 581 8.63 0.94 -24.42
CA ALA A 581 8.89 1.98 -25.41
C ALA A 581 9.12 3.35 -24.77
N GLY A 582 8.32 3.73 -23.78
CA GLY A 582 8.54 4.95 -23.00
C GLY A 582 9.85 4.91 -22.21
N ALA A 583 10.20 3.77 -21.62
CA ALA A 583 11.45 3.59 -20.89
C ALA A 583 12.68 3.77 -21.79
N ILE A 584 12.63 3.34 -23.06
CA ILE A 584 13.70 3.61 -24.04
C ILE A 584 13.89 5.12 -24.25
N LYS A 585 12.81 5.90 -24.26
CA LYS A 585 12.88 7.38 -24.38
C LYS A 585 13.44 8.02 -23.12
N VAL A 586 12.99 7.57 -21.94
CA VAL A 586 13.47 8.04 -20.63
C VAL A 586 14.96 7.73 -20.44
N ALA A 587 15.41 6.53 -20.80
CA ALA A 587 16.80 6.11 -20.68
C ALA A 587 17.78 7.06 -21.39
N ARG A 588 17.39 7.63 -22.55
CA ARG A 588 18.20 8.60 -23.30
C ARG A 588 18.38 9.94 -22.59
N GLN A 589 17.53 10.25 -21.60
CA GLN A 589 17.54 11.50 -20.84
C GLN A 589 18.22 11.34 -19.48
N LEU A 590 18.41 10.10 -19.02
CA LEU A 590 19.01 9.79 -17.74
C LEU A 590 20.55 9.72 -17.85
N PRO A 591 21.28 10.05 -16.77
CA PRO A 591 22.73 9.91 -16.74
C PRO A 591 23.14 8.44 -16.84
N GLN A 592 24.37 8.21 -17.32
CA GLN A 592 24.96 6.87 -17.35
C GLN A 592 24.96 6.27 -15.93
N GLY A 593 24.54 5.02 -15.82
CA GLY A 593 24.44 4.32 -14.53
C GLY A 593 23.11 4.51 -13.78
N ALA A 594 22.19 5.31 -14.32
CA ALA A 594 20.83 5.40 -13.79
C ALA A 594 20.13 4.03 -13.78
N ARG A 595 19.20 3.88 -12.84
CA ARG A 595 18.48 2.65 -12.53
C ARG A 595 16.98 2.90 -12.64
N ILE A 596 16.33 2.13 -13.49
CA ILE A 596 14.89 2.28 -13.73
C ILE A 596 14.13 1.00 -13.37
N ILE A 597 12.92 1.15 -12.83
CA ILE A 597 11.97 0.05 -12.68
C ILE A 597 10.84 0.24 -13.69
N ILE A 598 10.58 -0.77 -14.50
CA ILE A 598 9.47 -0.81 -15.46
C ILE A 598 8.42 -1.78 -14.93
N ASN A 599 7.17 -1.36 -14.85
CA ASN A 599 6.07 -2.26 -14.53
C ASN A 599 5.71 -3.14 -15.73
N LEU A 600 6.08 -4.42 -15.70
CA LEU A 600 5.69 -5.40 -16.70
C LEU A 600 4.28 -5.92 -16.37
N SER A 601 3.29 -5.07 -16.65
CA SER A 601 1.92 -5.17 -16.14
C SER A 601 1.13 -6.44 -16.54
N GLY A 602 1.58 -7.18 -17.55
CA GLY A 602 1.01 -8.46 -17.96
C GLY A 602 1.82 -9.18 -19.04
N ARG A 603 1.49 -10.46 -19.28
CA ARG A 603 2.11 -11.31 -20.32
C ARG A 603 1.39 -11.25 -21.66
N GLY A 604 2.15 -11.45 -22.74
CA GLY A 604 1.69 -11.29 -24.12
C GLY A 604 0.91 -12.45 -24.74
N ASP A 605 0.60 -13.52 -24.00
CA ASP A 605 -0.12 -14.69 -24.56
C ASP A 605 -1.43 -14.30 -25.26
N LYS A 606 -2.17 -13.34 -24.67
CA LYS A 606 -3.44 -12.86 -25.25
C LYS A 606 -3.27 -12.10 -26.55
N ASP A 607 -2.07 -11.57 -26.80
CA ASP A 607 -1.75 -10.70 -27.92
C ASP A 607 -1.09 -11.48 -29.07
N MET A 608 -0.77 -12.77 -28.88
CA MET A 608 0.00 -13.56 -29.85
C MET A 608 -0.62 -13.59 -31.25
N GLN A 609 -1.94 -13.61 -31.37
CA GLN A 609 -2.60 -13.57 -32.69
C GLN A 609 -2.37 -12.21 -33.38
N THR A 610 -2.54 -11.11 -32.64
CA THR A 610 -2.26 -9.75 -33.14
C THR A 610 -0.79 -9.59 -33.47
N ILE A 611 0.11 -10.04 -32.58
CA ILE A 611 1.56 -9.99 -32.79
C ILE A 611 1.93 -10.79 -34.04
N ALA A 612 1.43 -12.01 -34.21
CA ALA A 612 1.69 -12.81 -35.40
C ALA A 612 1.30 -12.04 -36.66
N GLN A 613 0.06 -11.53 -36.74
CA GLN A 613 -0.42 -10.76 -37.89
C GLN A 613 0.43 -9.53 -38.21
N LEU A 614 0.98 -8.86 -37.19
CA LEU A 614 1.76 -7.63 -37.36
C LEU A 614 3.26 -7.88 -37.55
N THR A 615 3.77 -9.09 -37.26
CA THR A 615 5.21 -9.40 -37.30
C THR A 615 5.60 -10.46 -38.33
N SER A 616 4.66 -11.23 -38.86
CA SER A 616 4.97 -12.28 -39.85
C SER A 616 5.01 -11.73 -41.28
N ALA A 617 6.22 -11.75 -41.86
CA ALA A 617 6.49 -11.84 -43.29
C ALA A 617 6.89 -13.27 -43.74
N GLU A 618 6.83 -14.27 -42.85
CA GLU A 618 7.08 -15.69 -43.19
C GLU A 618 5.97 -16.57 -42.60
N GLU A 619 5.27 -17.29 -43.48
CA GLU A 619 4.21 -18.23 -43.13
C GLU A 619 4.78 -19.42 -42.35
N VAL A 620 4.15 -19.77 -41.23
CA VAL A 620 4.38 -21.06 -40.57
C VAL A 620 3.82 -22.14 -41.51
N PRO A 621 4.64 -23.07 -42.04
CA PRO A 621 4.14 -24.14 -42.89
C PRO A 621 3.07 -24.93 -42.11
N GLN A 622 1.88 -25.05 -42.70
CA GLN A 622 0.75 -25.80 -42.12
C GLN A 622 1.03 -27.29 -42.02
#